data_AF-A0A2A4FJL8-F1
#
_entry.id   AF-A0A2A4FJL8-F1
#
_cell.length_a   1.000
_cell.length_b   1.000
_cell.length_c   1.000
_cell.angle_alpha   90.00
_cell.angle_beta   90.00
_cell.angle_gamma   90.00
#
_symmetry.space_group_name_H-M   'P 1'
#
loop_
_entity.id
_entity.type
_entity.pdbx_description
1 polymer ?
#
loop_
_entity_poly.entity_id
_entity_poly.type
_entity_poly.pdbx_seq_one_letter_code
_entity_poly.pdbx_strand_id
1 'polypeptide(L)'
;MPLPSIYLTAPMASTESEIWFSAYGFGWGYAAYALTPDTLRLHLGAADASHRQLLLAFELNRQRILRAVALCPMPLDGERVTLLPSDL
;
A
#
# COMPACT_ATOMS: atom_id res chain seq x y z
N MET A 1 6.51 10.68 -19.62
CA MET A 1 6.35 11.56 -18.45
C MET A 1 7.00 10.87 -17.27
N PRO A 2 7.93 11.51 -16.53
CA PRO A 2 8.38 10.94 -15.26
C PRO A 2 7.18 10.86 -14.32
N LEU A 3 7.05 9.75 -13.59
CA LEU A 3 6.04 9.63 -12.53
C LEU A 3 6.26 10.78 -11.54
N PRO A 4 5.19 11.44 -11.05
CA PRO A 4 5.33 12.37 -9.93
C PRO A 4 6.07 11.69 -8.79
N SER A 5 6.91 12.42 -8.07
CA SER A 5 7.62 11.90 -6.90
C SER A 5 6.60 11.61 -5.79
N ILE A 6 6.02 10.41 -5.83
CA ILE A 6 5.13 9.87 -4.81
C ILE A 6 5.98 9.13 -3.80
N TYR A 7 5.74 9.43 -2.53
CA TYR A 7 6.40 8.81 -1.39
C TYR A 7 5.38 8.01 -0.60
N LEU A 8 5.81 6.85 -0.10
CA LEU A 8 5.03 6.04 0.83
C LEU A 8 5.53 6.28 2.25
N THR A 9 4.64 6.45 3.21
CA THR A 9 4.99 6.41 4.64
C THR A 9 5.44 5.01 5.03
N ALA A 10 6.00 4.88 6.23
CA ALA A 10 6.21 3.55 6.82
C ALA A 10 4.85 2.84 6.97
N PRO A 11 4.80 1.51 6.73
CA PRO A 11 3.61 0.72 6.97
C PRO A 11 3.34 0.59 8.48
N MET A 12 2.06 0.58 8.84
CA MET A 12 1.61 0.35 10.21
C MET A 12 0.66 -0.85 10.23
N ALA A 13 0.92 -1.75 11.15
CA ALA A 13 0.02 -2.85 11.48
C ALA A 13 -1.25 -2.34 12.18
N SER A 14 -2.42 -2.68 11.64
CA SER A 14 -3.73 -2.48 12.28
C SER A 14 -4.07 -3.67 13.19
N THR A 15 -5.05 -3.47 14.09
CA THR A 15 -5.59 -4.53 14.98
C THR A 15 -6.24 -5.67 14.22
N GLU A 16 -6.76 -5.42 13.01
CA GLU A 16 -7.37 -6.40 12.10
C GLU A 16 -6.34 -7.12 11.20
N SER A 17 -5.05 -7.01 11.54
CA SER A 17 -3.91 -7.51 10.74
C SER A 17 -3.74 -6.87 9.35
N GLU A 18 -4.53 -5.86 8.99
CA GLU A 18 -4.26 -5.06 7.80
C GLU A 18 -2.98 -4.23 7.95
N ILE A 19 -2.33 -3.95 6.82
CA ILE A 19 -1.23 -2.98 6.75
C ILE A 19 -1.77 -1.67 6.19
N TRP A 20 -1.67 -0.62 6.99
CA TRP A 20 -2.03 0.74 6.59
C TRP A 20 -0.80 1.54 6.26
N PHE A 21 -0.91 2.41 5.26
CA PHE A 21 0.13 3.35 4.89
C PHE A 21 -0.50 4.54 4.16
N SER A 22 0.24 5.62 4.01
CA SER A 22 -0.19 6.76 3.20
C SER A 22 0.77 6.98 2.05
N ALA A 23 0.25 7.50 0.96
CA ALA A 23 1.04 8.00 -0.14
C ALA A 23 0.84 9.51 -0.27
N TYR A 24 1.91 10.21 -0.65
CA TYR A 24 1.86 11.65 -0.85
C TYR A 24 2.88 12.09 -1.90
N GLY A 25 2.57 13.15 -2.62
CA GLY A 25 3.47 13.71 -3.63
C GLY A 25 3.07 15.13 -4.01
N PHE A 26 4.06 15.97 -4.30
CA PHE A 26 3.79 17.33 -4.76
C PHE A 26 3.04 17.29 -6.09
N GLY A 27 1.90 17.99 -6.17
CA GLY A 27 1.02 17.97 -7.34
C GLY A 27 0.22 16.67 -7.54
N TRP A 28 0.49 15.62 -6.76
CA TRP A 28 -0.31 14.38 -6.75
C TRP A 28 -1.35 14.40 -5.62
N GLY A 29 -0.98 14.93 -4.44
CA GLY A 29 -1.87 15.04 -3.28
C GLY A 29 -1.47 14.09 -2.16
N TYR A 30 -2.48 13.63 -1.41
CA TYR A 30 -2.35 12.73 -0.27
C TYR A 30 -3.49 11.72 -0.30
N ALA A 31 -3.19 10.44 -0.08
CA ALA A 31 -4.20 9.39 0.07
C ALA A 31 -3.74 8.33 1.07
N ALA A 32 -4.69 7.79 1.83
CA ALA A 32 -4.47 6.68 2.75
C ALA A 32 -4.85 5.35 2.09
N TYR A 33 -4.05 4.32 2.33
CA TYR A 33 -4.22 2.99 1.75
C TYR A 33 -4.20 1.90 2.81
N ALA A 34 -4.85 0.78 2.49
CA ALA A 34 -4.80 -0.47 3.24
C ALA A 34 -4.44 -1.63 2.30
N LEU A 35 -3.67 -2.59 2.84
CA LEU A 35 -3.45 -3.90 2.24
C LEU A 35 -3.94 -4.96 3.22
N THR A 36 -4.79 -5.86 2.74
CA THR A 36 -5.30 -6.97 3.54
C THR A 36 -4.23 -8.04 3.74
N PRO A 37 -4.32 -8.84 4.82
CA PRO A 37 -3.43 -10.00 5.02
C PRO A 37 -3.40 -10.95 3.82
N ASP A 38 -4.55 -11.18 3.20
CA ASP A 38 -4.68 -12.08 2.05
C ASP A 38 -3.94 -11.55 0.83
N THR A 39 -4.06 -10.26 0.52
CA THR A 39 -3.29 -9.63 -0.56
C THR A 39 -1.78 -9.75 -0.29
N LEU A 40 -1.35 -9.49 0.94
CA LEU A 40 0.06 -9.57 1.32
C LEU A 40 0.61 -11.00 1.23
N ARG A 41 -0.17 -12.01 1.62
CA ARG A 41 0.24 -13.41 1.56
C ARG A 41 0.23 -13.96 0.14
N LEU A 42 -0.89 -13.80 -0.57
CA LEU A 42 -1.11 -14.42 -1.87
C LEU A 42 -0.35 -13.70 -3.00
N HIS A 43 -0.16 -12.38 -2.89
CA HIS A 43 0.39 -11.58 -3.99
C HIS A 43 1.73 -10.90 -3.70
N LEU A 44 2.08 -10.72 -2.42
CA LEU A 44 3.32 -10.07 -1.99
C LEU A 44 4.25 -11.00 -1.20
N GLY A 45 3.87 -12.26 -1.00
CA GLY A 45 4.75 -13.31 -0.49
C GLY A 45 4.93 -13.35 1.02
N ALA A 46 4.00 -12.79 1.81
CA ALA A 46 4.02 -12.99 3.26
C ALA A 46 3.79 -14.48 3.60
N ALA A 47 4.64 -15.04 4.45
CA ALA A 47 4.56 -16.46 4.83
C ALA A 47 3.31 -16.77 5.68
N ASP A 48 2.92 -15.84 6.55
CA ASP A 48 1.77 -15.96 7.44
C ASP A 48 1.10 -14.59 7.68
N ALA A 49 0.05 -14.57 8.49
CA ALA A 49 -0.70 -13.36 8.84
C ALA A 49 -0.14 -12.62 10.07
N SER A 50 1.06 -12.95 10.54
CA SER A 50 1.71 -12.21 11.63
C SER A 50 2.10 -10.82 11.15
N HIS A 51 1.92 -9.81 12.00
CA HIS A 51 2.27 -8.42 11.65
C HIS A 51 3.71 -8.28 11.14
N ARG A 52 4.65 -9.05 11.69
CA ARG A 52 6.05 -9.04 11.25
C ARG A 52 6.20 -9.51 9.80
N GLN A 53 5.55 -10.60 9.41
CA GLN A 53 5.62 -11.12 8.03
C GLN A 53 4.92 -10.18 7.05
N LEU A 54 3.78 -9.62 7.45
CA LEU A 54 3.03 -8.66 6.65
C LEU A 54 3.82 -7.36 6.40
N LEU A 55 4.44 -6.79 7.45
CA LEU A 55 5.32 -5.63 7.32
C LEU A 55 6.55 -5.93 6.45
N LEU A 56 7.16 -7.11 6.60
CA LEU A 56 8.30 -7.51 5.78
C LEU A 56 7.91 -7.63 4.29
N ALA A 57 6.79 -8.29 4.00
CA ALA A 57 6.29 -8.42 2.63
C ALA A 57 5.98 -7.06 2.00
N PHE A 58 5.45 -6.11 2.78
CA PHE A 58 5.28 -4.72 2.34
C PHE A 58 6.61 -4.09 1.94
N GLU A 59 7.61 -4.12 2.82
CA GLU A 59 8.92 -3.49 2.56
C GLU A 59 9.65 -4.09 1.36
N LEU A 60 9.62 -5.42 1.24
CA LEU A 60 10.22 -6.14 0.10
C LEU A 60 9.55 -5.77 -1.23
N ASN A 61 8.27 -5.38 -1.21
CA ASN A 61 7.50 -5.02 -2.40
C ASN A 61 7.22 -3.52 -2.51
N ARG A 62 7.89 -2.68 -1.72
CA ARG A 62 7.58 -1.24 -1.61
C ARG A 62 7.57 -0.50 -2.95
N GLN A 63 8.48 -0.85 -3.87
CA GLN A 63 8.50 -0.28 -5.21
C GLN A 63 7.32 -0.71 -6.09
N ARG A 64 6.84 -1.96 -5.95
CA ARG A 64 5.67 -2.47 -6.67
C ARG A 64 4.40 -1.78 -6.18
N ILE A 65 4.26 -1.67 -4.85
CA ILE A 65 3.15 -0.95 -4.19
C ILE A 65 3.15 0.53 -4.61
N LEU A 66 4.32 1.17 -4.68
CA LEU A 66 4.41 2.57 -5.15
C LEU A 66 3.89 2.73 -6.58
N ARG A 67 4.21 1.80 -7.49
CA ARG A 67 3.69 1.83 -8.86
C ARG A 67 2.17 1.64 -8.89
N ALA A 68 1.65 0.68 -8.11
CA ALA A 68 0.21 0.45 -7.98
C ALA A 68 -0.52 1.73 -7.54
N VAL A 69 -0.03 2.36 -6.46
CA VAL A 69 -0.55 3.64 -5.96
C VAL A 69 -0.51 4.75 -7.01
N ALA A 70 0.60 4.85 -7.76
CA ALA A 70 0.76 5.89 -8.78
C ALA A 70 -0.21 5.72 -9.97
N LEU A 71 -0.65 4.49 -10.24
CA LEU A 71 -1.59 4.16 -11.32
C LEU A 71 -3.04 4.11 -10.84
N CYS A 72 -3.26 3.96 -9.53
CA CYS A 72 -4.58 3.93 -8.94
C CYS A 72 -5.21 5.34 -8.96
N PRO A 73 -6.48 5.48 -9.37
CA PRO A 73 -7.19 6.76 -9.26
C PRO A 73 -7.18 7.25 -7.80
N MET A 74 -6.89 8.54 -7.60
CA MET A 74 -6.91 9.12 -6.26
C MET A 74 -8.35 9.19 -5.74
N PRO A 75 -8.64 8.73 -4.52
CA PRO A 75 -9.96 8.89 -3.91
C PRO A 75 -10.25 10.39 -3.71
N LEU A 76 -11.45 10.82 -4.08
CA LEU A 76 -11.86 12.23 -3.99
C LEU A 76 -12.21 12.64 -2.54
N ASP A 77 -12.61 11.69 -1.71
CA ASP A 77 -13.31 11.98 -0.44
C ASP A 77 -12.44 11.73 0.81
N GLY A 78 -11.12 11.55 0.64
CA GLY A 78 -10.19 11.34 1.76
C GLY A 78 -10.35 9.98 2.46
N GLU A 79 -11.17 9.10 1.92
CA GLU A 79 -11.36 7.74 2.41
C GLU A 79 -10.10 6.90 2.22
N ARG A 80 -9.96 5.88 3.07
CA ARG A 80 -8.88 4.90 2.94
C ARG A 80 -9.21 3.92 1.81
N VAL A 81 -8.30 3.79 0.86
CA VAL A 81 -8.45 2.88 -0.28
C VAL A 81 -7.80 1.54 0.02
N THR A 82 -8.56 0.47 -0.10
CA THR A 82 -8.00 -0.89 -0.06
C THR A 82 -7.37 -1.23 -1.41
N LEU A 83 -6.05 -1.42 -1.45
CA LEU A 83 -5.37 -1.92 -2.64
C LEU A 83 -5.69 -3.39 -2.84
N LEU A 84 -6.27 -3.69 -3.99
CA LEU A 84 -6.64 -5.03 -4.37
C LEU A 84 -5.48 -5.71 -5.12
N PRO A 85 -5.48 -7.05 -5.19
CA PRO A 85 -4.51 -7.78 -5.99
C PRO A 85 -4.44 -7.35 -7.46
N SER A 86 -5.55 -6.87 -8.03
CA SER A 86 -5.61 -6.37 -9.40
C SER A 86 -4.80 -5.10 -9.62
N ASP A 87 -4.48 -4.38 -8.55
CA ASP A 87 -3.76 -3.11 -8.61
C ASP A 87 -2.24 -3.30 -8.52
N LEU A 88 -1.77 -4.48 -8.08
CA LEU A 88 -0.38 -4.81 -7.71
C LEU A 88 0.43 -5.49 -8.82
#